data_AF-C9MZ85-F1
#
_entry.id   AF-C9MZ85-F1
#
_cell.length_a   1.000
_cell.length_b   1.000
_cell.length_c   1.000
_cell.angle_alpha   90.00
_cell.angle_beta   90.00
_cell.angle_gamma   90.00
#
_symmetry.space_group_name_H-M   'P 1'
#
loop_
_entity.id
_entity.type
_entity.pdbx_description
1 polymer ?
#
loop_
_entity_poly.entity_id
_entity_poly.type
_entity_poly.pdbx_seq_one_letter_code
_entity_poly.pdbx_strand_id
1 'polypeptide(L)'
;MKKILKIKNLKKTFFEKTRELLGNDSGLKNSQKNEYVDLYEKYMRKVSKETTIKSAFHLPMKILEKGQYHITTGEIDVESLKEESKKYGTTIGKYLLSVYFKILLDRYSQAKNPIVIGVPVDLRKIFEETTYRNFFINIIPSMDASLGAYSLSEIITYLDNYFALKITKKNFTKVYTRQ
;
A
#
# COMPACT_ATOMS: atom_id res chain seq x y z
N MET A 1 41.95 -7.81 -22.10
CA MET A 1 41.86 -6.35 -22.28
C MET A 1 40.59 -5.99 -23.05
N LYS A 2 39.82 -5.04 -22.48
CA LYS A 2 38.77 -4.17 -23.08
C LYS A 2 37.62 -4.81 -23.89
N LYS A 3 36.50 -5.09 -23.20
CA LYS A 3 35.14 -5.14 -23.77
C LYS A 3 34.27 -4.00 -23.19
N ILE A 4 34.77 -2.76 -23.25
CA ILE A 4 34.15 -1.53 -22.69
C ILE A 4 33.87 -0.50 -23.79
N LEU A 5 33.39 -0.92 -24.97
CA LEU A 5 33.15 0.03 -26.08
C LEU A 5 31.83 -0.17 -26.84
N LYS A 6 30.76 -0.66 -26.19
CA LYS A 6 29.41 -0.67 -26.81
C LYS A 6 28.28 -0.11 -25.95
N ILE A 7 28.51 0.23 -24.67
CA ILE A 7 27.44 0.71 -23.76
C ILE A 7 27.21 2.23 -23.86
N LYS A 8 28.23 3.03 -24.24
CA LYS A 8 28.09 4.49 -24.30
C LYS A 8 27.21 4.97 -25.46
N ASN A 9 27.28 4.33 -26.64
CA ASN A 9 26.47 4.75 -27.80
C ASN A 9 24.99 4.39 -27.66
N LEU A 10 24.66 3.28 -26.99
CA LEU A 10 23.28 2.84 -26.79
C LEU A 10 22.50 3.73 -25.81
N LYS A 11 23.18 4.30 -24.79
CA LYS A 11 22.59 5.26 -23.87
C LYS A 11 22.30 6.61 -24.53
N LYS A 12 23.16 7.02 -25.47
CA LYS A 12 23.03 8.30 -26.18
C LYS A 12 21.81 8.29 -27.11
N THR A 13 21.63 7.21 -27.87
CA THR A 13 20.47 7.01 -28.76
C THR A 13 19.15 6.88 -28.00
N PHE A 14 19.14 6.26 -26.81
CA PHE A 14 17.94 6.21 -25.98
C PHE A 14 17.51 7.62 -25.50
N PHE A 15 18.47 8.44 -25.06
CA PHE A 15 18.20 9.79 -24.57
C PHE A 15 17.73 10.76 -25.67
N GLU A 16 18.31 10.63 -26.86
CA GLU A 16 17.90 11.41 -28.04
C GLU A 16 16.50 11.00 -28.51
N LYS A 17 16.19 9.70 -28.53
CA LYS A 17 14.86 9.19 -28.89
C LYS A 17 13.78 9.59 -27.88
N THR A 18 14.11 9.68 -26.59
CA THR A 18 13.19 10.24 -25.58
C THR A 18 12.98 11.75 -25.74
N ARG A 19 13.96 12.50 -26.26
CA ARG A 19 13.80 13.94 -26.53
C ARG A 19 12.92 14.22 -27.74
N GLU A 20 13.03 13.43 -28.81
CA GLU A 20 12.16 13.54 -29.98
C GLU A 20 10.70 13.21 -29.64
N LEU A 21 10.46 12.21 -28.79
CA LEU A 21 9.11 11.88 -28.31
C LEU A 21 8.48 12.97 -27.42
N LEU A 22 9.30 13.79 -26.75
CA LEU A 22 8.86 14.89 -25.89
C LEU A 22 8.84 16.26 -26.62
N GLY A 23 9.17 16.30 -27.91
CA GLY A 23 9.40 17.52 -28.67
C GLY A 23 8.15 18.17 -29.29
N ASN A 24 6.97 17.57 -29.19
CA ASN A 24 5.73 18.11 -29.73
C ASN A 24 4.74 18.44 -28.62
N ASP A 25 5.02 19.50 -27.87
CA ASP A 25 4.17 19.97 -26.78
C ASP A 25 3.68 21.39 -27.05
N SER A 26 2.71 21.52 -27.97
CA SER A 26 1.92 22.74 -28.16
C SER A 26 0.45 22.50 -27.77
N GLY A 27 0.22 21.70 -26.72
CA GLY A 27 -1.12 21.27 -26.32
C GLY A 27 -1.36 20.94 -24.84
N LEU A 28 -0.42 21.13 -23.91
CA LEU A 28 -0.63 20.86 -22.48
C LEU A 28 -0.79 22.14 -21.63
N LYS A 29 -1.93 22.82 -21.79
CA LYS A 29 -2.43 23.76 -20.77
C LYS A 29 -3.09 22.99 -19.62
N ASN A 30 -2.26 22.55 -18.68
CA ASN A 30 -2.51 22.45 -17.22
C ASN A 30 -1.42 21.57 -16.59
N SER A 31 -0.18 22.04 -16.62
CA SER A 31 0.86 21.47 -15.78
C SER A 31 0.62 21.95 -14.34
N GLN A 32 -0.11 21.17 -13.54
CA GLN A 32 -0.12 21.36 -12.09
C GLN A 32 1.35 21.34 -11.64
N LYS A 33 1.84 22.47 -11.12
CA LYS A 33 3.17 22.57 -10.53
C LYS A 33 3.26 21.58 -9.38
N ASN A 34 3.87 20.43 -9.64
CA ASN A 34 4.16 19.45 -8.59
C ASN A 34 5.34 19.99 -7.78
N GLU A 35 5.09 20.45 -6.57
CA GLU A 35 6.11 21.00 -5.70
C GLU A 35 6.53 19.98 -4.63
N TYR A 36 7.79 20.04 -4.17
CA TYR A 36 8.30 19.19 -3.09
C TYR A 36 7.84 19.77 -1.74
N VAL A 37 6.55 19.61 -1.43
CA VAL A 37 5.92 20.22 -0.24
C VAL A 37 5.60 19.16 0.81
N ASP A 38 5.83 19.51 2.08
CA ASP A 38 5.34 18.73 3.19
C ASP A 38 3.85 18.99 3.45
N LEU A 39 3.01 18.06 3.00
CA LEU A 39 1.57 18.14 3.20
C LEU A 39 1.13 17.65 4.58
N TYR A 40 2.01 17.04 5.38
CA TYR A 40 1.65 16.61 6.73
C TYR A 40 1.39 17.82 7.63
N GLU A 41 2.25 18.83 7.62
CA GLU A 41 2.03 20.05 8.43
C GLU A 41 0.73 20.78 8.07
N LYS A 42 0.36 20.76 6.78
CA LYS A 42 -0.86 21.40 6.27
C LYS A 42 -2.13 20.69 6.73
N TYR A 43 -2.16 19.36 6.64
CA TYR A 43 -3.39 18.58 6.80
C TYR A 43 -3.51 17.83 8.11
N MET A 44 -2.42 17.66 8.84
CA MET A 44 -2.39 16.90 10.08
C MET A 44 -2.52 17.80 11.30
N ARG A 45 -3.37 17.38 12.23
CA ARG A 45 -3.61 18.02 13.51
C ARG A 45 -3.26 17.06 14.63
N LYS A 46 -2.65 17.59 15.67
CA LYS A 46 -2.45 16.87 16.93
C LYS A 46 -3.82 16.63 17.55
N VAL A 47 -4.14 15.38 17.83
CA VAL A 47 -5.36 14.98 18.53
C VAL A 47 -5.01 14.12 19.74
N SER A 48 -5.98 13.91 20.63
CA SER A 48 -5.84 12.99 21.75
C SER A 48 -5.40 11.60 21.27
N LYS A 49 -4.61 10.88 22.09
CA LYS A 49 -4.10 9.55 21.75
C LYS A 49 -5.27 8.62 21.41
N GLU A 50 -5.17 7.91 20.29
CA GLU A 50 -6.01 6.74 20.06
C GLU A 50 -5.68 5.66 21.10
N THR A 51 -6.66 4.84 21.44
CA THR A 51 -6.48 3.66 22.30
C THR A 51 -5.34 2.81 21.77
N THR A 52 -4.38 2.48 22.64
CA THR A 52 -3.25 1.62 22.29
C THR A 52 -3.77 0.31 21.70
N ILE A 53 -3.35 -0.01 20.47
CA ILE A 53 -3.69 -1.27 19.83
C ILE A 53 -3.12 -2.40 20.68
N LYS A 54 -3.93 -3.43 20.96
CA LYS A 54 -3.48 -4.65 21.66
C LYS A 54 -2.32 -5.29 20.89
N SER A 55 -1.46 -6.02 21.60
CA SER A 55 -0.31 -6.72 20.99
C SER A 55 -0.73 -7.58 19.80
N ALA A 56 0.01 -7.52 18.69
CA ALA A 56 -0.27 -8.28 17.48
C ALA A 56 0.42 -9.66 17.50
N PHE A 57 -0.11 -10.59 16.71
CA PHE A 57 0.56 -11.86 16.45
C PHE A 57 1.88 -11.64 15.70
N HIS A 58 2.96 -12.24 16.20
CA HIS A 58 4.26 -12.21 15.56
C HIS A 58 4.46 -13.53 14.81
N LEU A 59 4.77 -13.45 13.52
CA LEU A 59 4.99 -14.64 12.71
C LEU A 59 6.17 -15.46 13.27
N PRO A 60 6.03 -16.80 13.41
CA PRO A 60 7.07 -17.67 13.95
C PRO A 60 8.14 -17.98 12.89
N MET A 61 8.66 -16.93 12.24
CA MET A 61 9.70 -17.05 11.22
C MET A 61 11.02 -16.48 11.76
N LYS A 62 12.14 -17.10 11.38
CA LYS A 62 13.46 -16.60 11.74
C LYS A 62 13.74 -15.31 10.98
N ILE A 63 14.12 -14.25 11.70
CA ILE A 63 14.59 -13.01 11.10
C ILE A 63 15.94 -13.29 10.42
N LEU A 64 16.05 -12.94 9.15
CA LEU A 64 17.30 -13.09 8.39
C LEU A 64 18.38 -12.13 8.89
N GLU A 65 19.64 -12.52 8.74
CA GLU A 65 20.76 -11.67 9.08
C GLU A 65 20.87 -10.48 8.12
N LYS A 66 21.55 -9.42 8.57
CA LYS A 66 21.70 -8.19 7.78
C LYS A 66 22.39 -8.51 6.44
N GLY A 67 21.74 -8.13 5.34
CA GLY A 67 22.23 -8.35 3.98
C GLY A 67 21.71 -9.63 3.31
N GLN A 68 20.96 -10.47 4.02
CA GLN A 68 20.27 -11.62 3.44
C GLN A 68 18.81 -11.27 3.12
N TYR A 69 18.34 -11.70 1.93
CA TYR A 69 16.97 -11.50 1.48
C TYR A 69 16.42 -12.79 0.89
N HIS A 70 15.21 -13.17 1.29
CA HIS A 70 14.44 -14.20 0.60
C HIS A 70 13.54 -13.52 -0.43
N ILE A 71 13.75 -13.85 -1.71
CA ILE A 71 12.97 -13.28 -2.82
C ILE A 71 12.06 -14.38 -3.34
N THR A 72 10.74 -14.14 -3.28
CA THR A 72 9.73 -14.99 -3.90
C THR A 72 9.09 -14.19 -5.03
N THR A 73 9.18 -14.69 -6.26
CA THR A 73 8.57 -14.07 -7.44
C THR A 73 7.39 -14.89 -7.90
N GLY A 74 6.30 -14.22 -8.27
CA GLY A 74 5.14 -14.82 -8.91
C GLY A 74 4.53 -13.83 -9.90
N GLU A 75 3.94 -14.36 -10.95
CA GLU A 75 3.24 -13.59 -11.97
C GLU A 75 1.78 -14.03 -12.01
N ILE A 76 0.87 -13.08 -12.15
CA ILE A 76 -0.56 -13.33 -12.21
C ILE A 76 -1.21 -12.35 -13.18
N ASP A 77 -2.15 -12.86 -13.97
CA ASP A 77 -2.91 -12.03 -14.90
C ASP A 77 -3.86 -11.08 -14.15
N VAL A 78 -3.84 -9.81 -14.55
CA VAL A 78 -4.58 -8.74 -13.87
C VAL A 78 -6.07 -8.82 -14.19
N GLU A 79 -6.44 -9.20 -15.41
CA GLU A 79 -7.86 -9.33 -15.78
C GLU A 79 -8.51 -10.49 -15.02
N SER A 80 -7.81 -11.62 -14.89
CA SER A 80 -8.24 -12.75 -14.06
C SER A 80 -8.48 -12.34 -12.60
N LEU A 81 -7.57 -11.58 -12.00
CA LEU A 81 -7.73 -11.06 -10.63
C LEU A 81 -8.93 -10.13 -10.48
N LYS A 82 -9.17 -9.29 -11.49
CA LYS A 82 -10.26 -8.32 -11.52
C LYS A 82 -11.61 -8.99 -11.69
N GLU A 83 -11.69 -10.04 -12.51
CA GLU A 83 -12.88 -10.89 -12.61
C GLU A 83 -13.18 -11.56 -11.28
N GLU A 84 -12.16 -12.12 -10.63
CA GLU A 84 -12.33 -12.77 -9.32
C GLU A 84 -12.77 -11.79 -8.24
N SER A 85 -12.14 -10.61 -8.15
CA SER A 85 -12.52 -9.60 -7.15
C SER A 85 -13.94 -9.07 -7.38
N LYS A 86 -14.37 -8.98 -8.64
CA LYS A 86 -15.73 -8.55 -9.01
C LYS A 86 -16.82 -9.53 -8.53
N LYS A 87 -16.55 -10.83 -8.47
CA LYS A 87 -17.51 -11.83 -7.93
C LYS A 87 -17.91 -11.50 -6.48
N TYR A 88 -17.01 -10.88 -5.73
CA TYR A 88 -17.23 -10.47 -4.35
C TYR A 88 -17.57 -8.97 -4.21
N GLY A 89 -17.75 -8.23 -5.31
CA GLY A 89 -18.08 -6.80 -5.28
C GLY A 89 -16.98 -5.90 -4.70
N THR A 90 -15.71 -6.33 -4.72
CA THR A 90 -14.60 -5.60 -4.09
C THR A 90 -13.46 -5.25 -5.07
N THR A 91 -12.50 -4.46 -4.63
CA THR A 91 -11.33 -4.07 -5.43
C THR A 91 -10.22 -5.13 -5.36
N ILE A 92 -9.33 -5.19 -6.36
CA ILE A 92 -8.20 -6.13 -6.38
C ILE A 92 -7.36 -6.02 -5.09
N GLY A 93 -7.07 -4.81 -4.64
CA GLY A 93 -6.27 -4.59 -3.42
C GLY A 93 -6.96 -5.12 -2.16
N LYS A 94 -8.26 -4.89 -2.01
CA LYS A 94 -9.03 -5.43 -0.89
C LYS A 94 -9.16 -6.94 -0.98
N TYR A 95 -9.40 -7.49 -2.17
CA TYR A 95 -9.46 -8.93 -2.39
C TYR A 95 -8.16 -9.63 -1.99
N LEU A 96 -7.01 -9.14 -2.46
CA LEU A 96 -5.70 -9.70 -2.10
C LEU A 96 -5.43 -9.57 -0.59
N LEU A 97 -5.82 -8.45 0.02
CA LEU A 97 -5.73 -8.28 1.48
C LEU A 97 -6.60 -9.31 2.22
N SER A 98 -7.82 -9.57 1.76
CA SER A 98 -8.72 -10.57 2.34
C SER A 98 -8.15 -11.98 2.22
N VAL A 99 -7.62 -12.34 1.05
CA VAL A 99 -6.94 -13.62 0.82
C VAL A 99 -5.73 -13.75 1.75
N TYR A 100 -4.96 -12.68 1.93
CA TYR A 100 -3.81 -12.70 2.83
C TYR A 100 -4.23 -12.90 4.30
N PHE A 101 -5.28 -12.21 4.75
CA PHE A 101 -5.87 -12.47 6.08
C PHE A 101 -6.34 -13.91 6.21
N LYS A 102 -7.07 -14.45 5.21
CA LYS A 102 -7.57 -15.83 5.22
C LYS A 102 -6.43 -16.83 5.42
N ILE A 103 -5.36 -16.70 4.65
CA ILE A 103 -4.18 -17.58 4.74
C ILE A 103 -3.56 -17.52 6.14
N LEU A 104 -3.41 -16.32 6.71
CA LEU A 104 -2.82 -16.16 8.04
C LEU A 104 -3.75 -16.71 9.13
N LEU A 105 -5.04 -16.45 9.07
CA LEU A 105 -6.04 -16.93 10.02
C LEU A 105 -6.13 -18.46 9.99
N ASP A 106 -6.13 -19.07 8.80
CA ASP A 106 -6.17 -20.51 8.65
C ASP A 106 -4.89 -21.18 9.13
N ARG A 107 -3.73 -20.63 8.76
CA ARG A 107 -2.42 -21.18 9.13
C ARG A 107 -2.13 -21.03 10.63
N TYR A 108 -2.59 -19.93 11.23
CA TYR A 108 -2.32 -19.58 12.62
C TYR A 108 -3.60 -19.47 13.44
N SER A 109 -4.52 -20.42 13.27
CA SER A 109 -5.81 -20.46 13.99
C SER A 109 -5.67 -20.54 15.51
N GLN A 110 -4.51 -20.99 16.02
CA GLN A 110 -4.19 -21.05 17.45
C GLN A 110 -3.50 -19.79 17.99
N ALA A 111 -3.38 -18.73 17.18
CA ALA A 111 -2.78 -17.48 17.62
C ALA A 111 -3.63 -16.83 18.71
N LYS A 112 -3.01 -16.55 19.86
CA LYS A 112 -3.66 -15.87 21.00
C LYS A 112 -3.82 -14.36 20.81
N ASN A 113 -3.03 -13.78 19.91
CA ASN A 113 -3.06 -12.36 19.59
C ASN A 113 -3.72 -12.17 18.22
N PRO A 114 -4.38 -11.03 17.97
CA PRO A 114 -4.97 -10.74 16.68
C PRO A 114 -3.90 -10.65 15.58
N ILE A 115 -4.28 -11.07 14.38
CA ILE A 115 -3.53 -10.79 13.16
C ILE A 115 -3.82 -9.35 12.76
N VAL A 116 -2.76 -8.56 12.63
CA VAL A 116 -2.83 -7.13 12.34
C VAL A 116 -2.00 -6.85 11.10
N ILE A 117 -2.58 -6.17 10.13
CA ILE A 117 -1.92 -5.85 8.85
C ILE A 117 -1.94 -4.34 8.64
N GLY A 118 -0.77 -3.74 8.47
CA GLY A 118 -0.66 -2.33 8.12
C GLY A 118 -0.87 -2.13 6.62
N VAL A 119 -1.85 -1.30 6.25
CA VAL A 119 -2.17 -0.99 4.87
C VAL A 119 -1.91 0.50 4.61
N PRO A 120 -0.92 0.86 3.78
CA PRO A 120 -0.68 2.25 3.43
C PRO A 120 -1.76 2.76 2.48
N VAL A 121 -2.40 3.87 2.85
CA VAL A 121 -3.41 4.55 2.04
C VAL A 121 -2.84 5.86 1.52
N ASP A 122 -2.88 6.03 0.20
CA ASP A 122 -2.44 7.24 -0.49
C ASP A 122 -3.40 8.40 -0.21
N LEU A 123 -2.89 9.46 0.43
CA LEU A 123 -3.67 10.64 0.82
C LEU A 123 -3.77 11.67 -0.30
N ARG A 124 -2.94 11.59 -1.34
CA ARG A 124 -2.90 12.57 -2.44
C ARG A 124 -4.24 12.65 -3.15
N LYS A 125 -4.85 11.50 -3.43
CA LYS A 125 -6.18 11.41 -4.05
C LYS A 125 -7.30 11.94 -3.16
N ILE A 126 -7.14 11.87 -1.84
CA ILE A 126 -8.18 12.26 -0.88
C ILE A 126 -8.17 13.77 -0.63
N PHE A 127 -6.98 14.37 -0.62
CA PHE A 127 -6.81 15.82 -0.45
C PHE A 127 -6.66 16.56 -1.78
N GLU A 128 -6.69 15.86 -2.92
CA GLU A 128 -6.54 16.41 -4.27
C GLU A 128 -5.22 17.21 -4.44
N GLU A 129 -4.14 16.67 -3.85
CA GLU A 129 -2.84 17.33 -3.82
C GLU A 129 -1.81 16.56 -4.64
N THR A 130 -0.90 17.29 -5.26
CA THR A 130 0.25 16.72 -5.96
C THR A 130 1.54 17.13 -5.26
N THR A 131 2.29 16.14 -4.78
CA THR A 131 3.59 16.35 -4.14
C THR A 131 4.54 15.21 -4.48
N TYR A 132 5.82 15.53 -4.56
CA TYR A 132 6.89 14.54 -4.68
C TYR A 132 7.23 13.85 -3.35
N ARG A 133 6.84 14.43 -2.20
CA ARG A 133 7.06 13.82 -0.89
C ARG A 133 6.08 12.67 -0.67
N ASN A 134 6.47 11.67 0.13
CA ASN A 134 5.56 10.63 0.58
C ASN A 134 4.40 11.27 1.35
N PHE A 135 3.16 10.92 1.00
CA PHE A 135 1.97 11.44 1.68
C PHE A 135 0.92 10.33 1.78
N PHE A 136 1.12 9.48 2.78
CA PHE A 136 0.26 8.34 3.07
C PHE A 136 0.03 8.20 4.58
N ILE A 137 -0.98 7.44 4.94
CA ILE A 137 -1.23 7.00 6.32
C ILE A 137 -1.49 5.50 6.34
N ASN A 138 -1.05 4.84 7.41
CA ASN A 138 -1.32 3.42 7.60
C ASN A 138 -2.65 3.26 8.32
N ILE A 139 -3.59 2.58 7.68
CA ILE A 139 -4.72 1.97 8.38
C ILE A 139 -4.30 0.57 8.84
N ILE A 140 -4.90 0.09 9.93
CA ILE A 140 -4.41 -1.07 10.66
C ILE A 140 -5.59 -2.01 10.96
N PRO A 141 -6.18 -2.67 9.95
CA PRO A 141 -7.19 -3.71 10.16
C PRO A 141 -6.63 -4.83 11.04
N SER A 142 -7.49 -5.39 11.90
CA SER A 142 -7.13 -6.43 12.86
C SER A 142 -8.23 -7.46 13.00
N MET A 143 -7.89 -8.74 12.89
CA MET A 143 -8.83 -9.86 13.06
C MET A 143 -8.29 -10.84 14.11
N ASP A 144 -9.18 -11.34 14.96
CA ASP A 144 -8.81 -12.27 16.03
C ASP A 144 -8.91 -13.71 15.54
N ALA A 145 -7.79 -14.45 15.57
CA ALA A 145 -7.76 -15.83 15.12
C ALA A 145 -8.55 -16.79 16.05
N SER A 146 -8.76 -16.40 17.31
CA SER A 146 -9.44 -17.24 18.31
C SER A 146 -10.96 -17.36 18.10
N LEU A 147 -11.54 -16.50 17.27
CA LEU A 147 -12.98 -16.49 16.97
C LEU A 147 -13.42 -17.60 16.00
N GLY A 148 -12.49 -18.43 15.52
CA GLY A 148 -12.76 -19.58 14.66
C GLY A 148 -12.43 -19.34 13.19
N ALA A 149 -12.96 -20.21 12.34
CA ALA A 149 -12.71 -20.16 10.90
C ALA A 149 -13.54 -19.05 10.25
N TYR A 150 -12.86 -18.13 9.56
CA TYR A 150 -13.51 -17.10 8.76
C TYR A 150 -13.66 -17.54 7.32
N SER A 151 -14.84 -17.31 6.75
CA SER A 151 -15.03 -17.36 5.29
C SER A 151 -14.39 -16.14 4.61
N LEU A 152 -14.04 -16.28 3.34
CA LEU A 152 -13.47 -15.18 2.57
C LEU A 152 -14.46 -13.99 2.47
N SER A 153 -15.75 -14.27 2.34
CA SER A 153 -16.83 -13.27 2.31
C SER A 153 -16.94 -12.45 3.60
N GLU A 154 -16.78 -13.07 4.76
CA GLU A 154 -16.79 -12.37 6.05
C GLU A 154 -15.60 -11.42 6.18
N ILE A 155 -14.41 -11.87 5.76
CA ILE A 155 -13.20 -11.05 5.76
C ILE A 155 -13.37 -9.84 4.83
N ILE A 156 -13.89 -10.05 3.61
CA ILE A 156 -14.16 -8.96 2.66
C ILE A 156 -15.14 -7.96 3.24
N THR A 157 -16.25 -8.44 3.81
CA THR A 157 -17.28 -7.58 4.43
C THR A 157 -16.70 -6.76 5.59
N TYR A 158 -15.90 -7.39 6.45
CA TYR A 158 -15.20 -6.72 7.52
C TYR A 158 -14.28 -5.60 6.98
N LEU A 159 -13.46 -5.90 5.96
CA LEU A 159 -12.53 -4.93 5.40
C LEU A 159 -13.25 -3.80 4.67
N ASP A 160 -14.34 -4.07 3.96
CA ASP A 160 -15.13 -3.02 3.32
C ASP A 160 -15.68 -2.01 4.33
N ASN A 161 -16.28 -2.52 5.41
CA ASN A 161 -16.77 -1.69 6.52
C ASN A 161 -15.63 -0.94 7.21
N TYR A 162 -14.51 -1.61 7.48
CA TYR A 162 -13.34 -1.00 8.12
C TYR A 162 -12.77 0.14 7.27
N PHE A 163 -12.62 -0.07 5.96
CA PHE A 163 -12.15 0.96 5.03
C PHE A 163 -13.13 2.12 4.95
N ALA A 164 -14.44 1.87 4.86
CA ALA A 164 -15.44 2.94 4.85
C ALA A 164 -15.40 3.82 6.11
N LEU A 165 -15.15 3.22 7.28
CA LEU A 165 -15.03 3.95 8.54
C LEU A 165 -13.71 4.72 8.66
N LYS A 166 -12.58 4.10 8.29
CA LYS A 166 -11.25 4.69 8.49
C LYS A 166 -10.84 5.65 7.38
N ILE A 167 -11.29 5.44 6.13
CA ILE A 167 -10.96 6.29 4.99
C ILE A 167 -11.88 7.51 4.93
N THR A 168 -11.67 8.44 5.86
CA THR A 168 -12.38 9.73 5.89
C THR A 168 -11.40 10.86 6.18
N LYS A 169 -11.64 12.04 5.58
CA LYS A 169 -10.79 13.24 5.78
C LYS A 169 -10.55 13.53 7.27
N LYS A 170 -11.59 13.38 8.10
CA LYS A 170 -11.52 13.59 9.56
C LYS A 170 -10.61 12.59 10.28
N ASN A 171 -10.58 11.33 9.87
CA ASN A 171 -9.71 10.33 10.48
C ASN A 171 -8.26 10.48 10.01
N PHE A 172 -8.04 10.98 8.79
CA PHE A 172 -6.70 11.18 8.26
C PHE A 172 -6.00 12.44 8.74
N THR A 173 -6.75 13.47 9.14
CA THR A 173 -6.18 14.66 9.80
C THR A 173 -5.61 14.37 11.18
N LYS A 174 -5.79 13.16 11.74
CA LYS A 174 -5.30 12.83 13.08
C LYS A 174 -3.84 12.41 13.05
N VAL A 175 -2.97 13.16 13.71
CA VAL A 175 -1.59 12.73 14.05
C VAL A 175 -1.49 12.40 15.52
N TYR A 176 -1.12 11.15 15.79
CA TYR A 176 -0.87 10.64 17.13
C TYR A 176 0.55 10.96 17.56
N THR A 177 0.71 11.64 18.69
CA THR A 177 2.02 11.92 19.28
C THR A 177 2.43 10.76 20.18
N ARG A 178 3.58 10.13 19.91
CA ARG A 178 4.26 9.22 20.85
C ARG A 178 5.09 10.09 21.81
N GLN A 179 4.66 10.17 23.07
CA GLN A 179 5.51 10.55 24.21
C GLN A 179 5.86 9.26 24.93
#